data_AF-A0A2W6RDR8-F1
#
_entry.id   AF-A0A2W6RDR8-F1
#
_cell.length_a   1.000
_cell.length_b   1.000
_cell.length_c   1.000
_cell.angle_alpha   90.00
_cell.angle_beta   90.00
_cell.angle_gamma   90.00
#
_symmetry.space_group_name_H-M   'P 1'
#
loop_
_entity.id
_entity.type
_entity.pdbx_description
1 polymer ?
#
loop_
_entity_poly.entity_id
_entity_poly.type
_entity_poly.pdbx_seq_one_letter_code
_entity_poly.pdbx_strand_id
1 'polypeptide(L)'
;EQATRTYFPSPWSGLMEAKVDACNVGIMGTSLSGLDAAMAVAIQHGSFIEDDKQHVVFHRDNASEKLNITLMSRTGILPEADFYCPIPYEPLHIVTDQALNAEIQKGEYGLLDRVFRLIVEEIKFADPDWSQRIALESLNVDSFAQAWFAERKQRDPFDWAEKNLQEVERNKREKHTVPWRYAILRLHEAVQEIVPHLNEHDHKRFSKGLARVFIDNYAAIPSESIRRLLALREAGIIHILALGEDYKMEINESRTVLKTEDNSYSFDVFIDARGQRPLKVKDIPFPGLREQLQKTGDEIPDVGEDYTLQQPEDIRGRVAFGALPWLMHDQPFVQGLTACAEIGEAMARAVVKPASRARRRL
;
A
#
# COMPACT_ATOMS: atom_id res chain seq x y z
N GLU A 1 3.87 14.65 -13.05
CA GLU A 1 4.26 16.00 -12.60
C GLU A 1 5.77 16.05 -12.47
N GLN A 2 6.39 17.24 -12.59
CA GLN A 2 7.85 17.39 -12.46
C GLN A 2 8.20 17.79 -11.03
N ALA A 3 9.33 17.28 -10.52
CA ALA A 3 9.87 17.69 -9.23
C ALA A 3 10.39 19.13 -9.30
N THR A 4 10.21 19.88 -8.21
CA THR A 4 10.73 21.23 -8.03
C THR A 4 11.41 21.32 -6.66
N ARG A 5 11.95 22.48 -6.29
CA ARG A 5 12.54 22.68 -4.96
C ARG A 5 11.52 22.60 -3.81
N THR A 6 10.26 22.87 -4.10
CA THR A 6 9.18 23.01 -3.12
C THR A 6 8.11 21.90 -3.25
N TYR A 7 8.21 21.05 -4.28
CA TYR A 7 7.28 19.96 -4.53
C TYR A 7 7.98 18.71 -5.09
N PHE A 8 7.80 17.59 -4.41
CA PHE A 8 8.25 16.26 -4.83
C PHE A 8 7.03 15.40 -5.19
N PRO A 9 6.82 15.05 -6.48
CA PRO A 9 5.71 14.18 -6.90
C PRO A 9 5.83 12.72 -6.41
N SER A 10 7.00 12.33 -5.89
CA SER A 10 7.19 11.12 -5.10
C SER A 10 8.41 11.25 -4.19
N PRO A 11 8.54 10.44 -3.12
CA PRO A 11 9.78 10.39 -2.33
C PRO A 11 11.00 9.98 -3.18
N TRP A 12 10.78 9.35 -4.32
CA TRP A 12 11.82 8.85 -5.23
C TRP A 12 12.18 9.83 -6.34
N SER A 13 11.57 11.02 -6.37
CA SER A 13 11.86 12.06 -7.38
C SER A 13 12.98 13.02 -6.94
N GLY A 14 14.07 12.48 -6.37
CA GLY A 14 15.25 13.24 -5.93
C GLY A 14 15.23 13.76 -4.49
N LEU A 15 14.24 13.38 -3.66
CA LEU A 15 14.16 13.82 -2.25
C LEU A 15 15.42 13.44 -1.45
N MET A 16 15.95 12.22 -1.66
CA MET A 16 17.10 11.70 -0.92
C MET A 16 18.38 12.52 -1.13
N GLU A 17 18.48 13.25 -2.23
CA GLU A 17 19.63 14.07 -2.60
C GLU A 17 19.37 15.56 -2.35
N ALA A 18 18.10 15.93 -2.13
CA ALA A 18 17.69 17.30 -1.93
C ALA A 18 17.97 17.76 -0.50
N LYS A 19 18.56 18.95 -0.38
CA LYS A 19 18.61 19.66 0.89
C LYS A 19 17.23 20.28 1.18
N VAL A 20 16.61 19.85 2.27
CA VAL A 20 15.37 20.43 2.77
C VAL A 20 15.73 21.36 3.92
N ASP A 21 15.28 22.62 3.85
CA ASP A 21 15.49 23.57 4.95
C ASP A 21 14.53 23.25 6.10
N ALA A 22 14.90 23.66 7.33
CA ALA A 22 14.00 23.51 8.48
C ALA A 22 12.79 24.44 8.32
N CYS A 23 11.68 23.89 7.82
CA CYS A 23 10.47 24.60 7.43
C CYS A 23 9.22 23.74 7.66
N ASN A 24 8.05 24.22 7.20
CA ASN A 24 6.82 23.44 7.28
C ASN A 24 6.71 22.47 6.10
N VAL A 25 6.87 21.18 6.38
CA VAL A 25 6.90 20.11 5.39
C VAL A 25 5.58 19.33 5.42
N GLY A 26 4.89 19.31 4.29
CA GLY A 26 3.69 18.51 4.09
C GLY A 26 4.01 17.20 3.38
N ILE A 27 3.55 16.07 3.93
CA ILE A 27 3.72 14.75 3.31
C ILE A 27 2.35 14.13 3.11
N MET A 28 1.94 13.93 1.85
CA MET A 28 0.69 13.27 1.50
C MET A 28 0.88 11.76 1.51
N GLY A 29 0.61 11.12 2.63
CA GLY A 29 0.70 9.68 2.85
C GLY A 29 1.05 9.36 4.30
N THR A 30 0.33 8.42 4.90
CA THR A 30 0.60 7.92 6.27
C THR A 30 1.13 6.47 6.26
N SER A 31 1.44 5.90 5.09
CA SER A 31 2.01 4.56 4.92
C SER A 31 3.54 4.57 5.00
N LEU A 32 4.20 3.41 4.85
CA LEU A 32 5.66 3.28 4.89
C LEU A 32 6.40 4.32 4.03
N SER A 33 5.95 4.56 2.80
CA SER A 33 6.57 5.59 1.94
C SER A 33 6.46 7.01 2.50
N GLY A 34 5.38 7.33 3.22
CA GLY A 34 5.23 8.60 3.92
C GLY A 34 6.15 8.70 5.14
N LEU A 35 6.28 7.61 5.88
CA LEU A 35 7.24 7.52 6.99
C LEU A 35 8.68 7.65 6.48
N ASP A 36 9.04 6.96 5.40
CA ASP A 36 10.38 7.05 4.79
C ASP A 36 10.69 8.47 4.32
N ALA A 37 9.71 9.16 3.71
CA ALA A 37 9.85 10.56 3.34
C ALA A 37 10.06 11.45 4.58
N ALA A 38 9.33 11.22 5.67
CA ALA A 38 9.52 11.93 6.92
C ALA A 38 10.91 11.67 7.51
N MET A 39 11.39 10.41 7.46
CA MET A 39 12.75 10.06 7.90
C MET A 39 13.81 10.78 7.07
N ALA A 40 13.68 10.77 5.74
CA ALA A 40 14.61 11.42 4.82
C ALA A 40 14.75 12.93 5.09
N VAL A 41 13.68 13.59 5.55
CA VAL A 41 13.71 14.98 6.00
C VAL A 41 14.31 15.08 7.40
N ALA A 42 13.82 14.29 8.36
CA ALA A 42 14.20 14.40 9.77
C ALA A 42 15.71 14.21 10.01
N ILE A 43 16.35 13.27 9.31
CA ILE A 43 17.79 13.00 9.47
C ILE A 43 18.70 14.14 8.99
N GLN A 44 18.17 15.13 8.25
CA GLN A 44 18.92 16.34 7.88
C GLN A 44 18.97 17.37 9.01
N HIS A 45 18.20 17.15 10.08
CA HIS A 45 17.88 18.14 11.11
C HIS A 45 18.13 17.65 12.54
N GLY A 46 18.75 16.49 12.69
CA GLY A 46 19.05 15.89 13.97
C GLY A 46 19.42 14.42 13.84
N SER A 47 19.51 13.73 14.96
CA SER A 47 19.89 12.32 15.03
C SER A 47 18.95 11.52 15.93
N PHE A 48 18.71 10.28 15.55
CA PHE A 48 18.05 9.30 16.41
C PHE A 48 19.09 8.64 17.31
N ILE A 49 18.83 8.60 18.61
CA ILE A 49 19.65 7.91 19.60
C ILE A 49 18.79 6.81 20.21
N GLU A 50 19.26 5.57 20.09
CA GLU A 50 18.62 4.39 20.67
C GLU A 50 19.37 3.98 21.94
N ASP A 51 18.63 3.68 23.01
CA ASP A 51 19.18 3.14 24.25
C ASP A 51 19.16 1.59 24.29
N ASP A 52 19.76 1.01 25.34
CA ASP A 52 19.83 -0.44 25.53
C ASP A 52 18.46 -1.13 25.67
N LYS A 53 17.37 -0.38 25.82
CA LYS A 53 15.99 -0.86 25.93
C LYS A 53 15.17 -0.64 24.65
N GLN A 54 15.83 -0.32 23.54
CA GLN A 54 15.20 0.01 22.26
C GLN A 54 14.24 1.21 22.36
N HIS A 55 14.47 2.11 23.32
CA HIS A 55 13.81 3.40 23.33
C HIS A 55 14.60 4.35 22.45
N VAL A 56 13.90 5.02 21.54
CA VAL A 56 14.50 5.93 20.54
C VAL A 56 14.12 7.36 20.89
N VAL A 57 15.11 8.23 20.98
CA VAL A 57 14.95 9.68 21.19
C VAL A 57 15.49 10.41 19.96
N PHE A 58 14.78 11.45 19.51
CA PHE A 58 15.27 12.32 18.46
C PHE A 58 15.93 13.58 19.04
N HIS A 59 17.22 13.73 18.81
CA HIS A 59 17.99 14.92 19.16
C HIS A 59 17.98 15.90 17.99
N ARG A 60 17.15 16.93 18.09
CA ARG A 60 17.05 18.00 17.10
C ARG A 60 18.27 18.92 17.15
N ASP A 61 18.79 19.29 15.98
CA ASP A 61 19.85 20.29 15.86
C ASP A 61 19.33 21.69 16.21
N ASN A 62 20.19 22.52 16.81
CA ASN A 62 19.84 23.89 17.22
C ASN A 62 19.32 24.76 16.06
N ALA A 63 19.81 24.56 14.83
CA ALA A 63 19.38 25.31 13.66
C ALA A 63 18.02 24.86 13.09
N SER A 64 17.43 23.80 13.64
CA SER A 64 16.26 23.11 13.09
C SER A 64 14.96 23.37 13.85
N GLU A 65 14.90 24.41 14.69
CA GLU A 65 13.73 24.74 15.51
C GLU A 65 12.44 24.94 14.71
N LYS A 66 12.55 25.35 13.45
CA LYS A 66 11.42 25.62 12.54
C LYS A 66 10.89 24.38 11.82
N LEU A 67 11.56 23.23 11.96
CA LEU A 67 11.12 22.02 11.28
C LEU A 67 9.77 21.56 11.86
N ASN A 68 8.78 21.45 10.98
CA ASN A 68 7.50 20.83 11.27
C ASN A 68 7.16 19.87 10.13
N ILE A 69 6.78 18.64 10.44
CA ILE A 69 6.40 17.62 9.46
C ILE A 69 4.95 17.22 9.71
N THR A 70 4.10 17.36 8.71
CA THR A 70 2.70 16.89 8.78
C THR A 70 2.47 15.77 7.80
N LEU A 71 2.24 14.56 8.32
CA LEU A 71 1.76 13.41 7.56
C LEU A 71 0.25 13.50 7.35
N MET A 72 -0.21 13.29 6.13
CA MET A 72 -1.60 13.52 5.75
C MET A 72 -2.20 12.32 5.04
N SER A 73 -3.42 11.96 5.42
CA SER A 73 -4.24 11.02 4.64
C SER A 73 -5.72 11.35 4.86
N ARG A 74 -6.61 10.71 4.09
CA ARG A 74 -8.05 10.97 4.24
C ARG A 74 -8.55 10.68 5.65
N THR A 75 -8.03 9.62 6.26
CA THR A 75 -8.50 9.11 7.56
C THR A 75 -7.53 9.38 8.71
N GLY A 76 -6.30 9.83 8.45
CA GLY A 76 -5.28 10.02 9.48
C GLY A 76 -4.83 8.73 10.18
N ILE A 77 -5.12 7.57 9.60
CA ILE A 77 -4.78 6.26 10.18
C ILE A 77 -3.33 5.92 9.83
N LEU A 78 -2.58 5.45 10.83
CA LEU A 78 -1.28 4.81 10.63
C LEU A 78 -1.46 3.29 10.40
N PRO A 79 -0.64 2.69 9.53
CA PRO A 79 -0.48 1.24 9.48
C PRO A 79 -0.01 0.70 10.84
N GLU A 80 -0.32 -0.55 11.09
CA GLU A 80 0.17 -1.27 12.27
C GLU A 80 1.58 -1.82 12.05
N ALA A 81 2.23 -2.18 13.16
CA ALA A 81 3.55 -2.80 13.16
C ALA A 81 3.52 -4.20 12.53
N ASP A 82 4.62 -4.58 11.87
CA ASP A 82 4.86 -5.93 11.38
C ASP A 82 4.80 -6.94 12.55
N PHE A 83 4.01 -7.99 12.42
CA PHE A 83 3.71 -8.89 13.53
C PHE A 83 4.35 -10.28 13.34
N TYR A 84 4.51 -11.01 14.45
CA TYR A 84 5.02 -12.38 14.40
C TYR A 84 4.00 -13.31 13.70
N CYS A 85 4.48 -14.06 12.71
CA CYS A 85 3.74 -15.12 12.06
C CYS A 85 4.68 -16.25 11.61
N PRO A 86 4.19 -17.47 11.41
CA PRO A 86 4.99 -18.57 10.88
C PRO A 86 5.33 -18.34 9.39
N ILE A 87 6.59 -18.64 9.06
CA ILE A 87 7.14 -18.63 7.70
C ILE A 87 7.77 -20.01 7.45
N PRO A 88 7.44 -20.71 6.35
CA PRO A 88 6.50 -20.32 5.29
C PRO A 88 5.05 -20.21 5.81
N TYR A 89 4.20 -19.50 5.06
CA TYR A 89 2.80 -19.34 5.43
C TYR A 89 2.07 -20.69 5.46
N GLU A 90 1.24 -20.88 6.49
CA GLU A 90 0.38 -22.06 6.63
C GLU A 90 -0.80 -21.95 5.67
N PRO A 91 -1.28 -23.07 5.09
CA PRO A 91 -2.41 -23.03 4.16
C PRO A 91 -3.69 -22.52 4.82
N LEU A 92 -4.54 -21.90 4.01
CA LEU A 92 -5.93 -21.59 4.37
C LEU A 92 -6.76 -22.88 4.44
N HIS A 93 -7.75 -22.93 5.33
CA HIS A 93 -8.55 -24.14 5.55
C HIS A 93 -9.80 -24.20 4.68
N ILE A 94 -10.39 -23.05 4.38
CA ILE A 94 -11.68 -22.87 3.72
C ILE A 94 -11.47 -22.17 2.37
N VAL A 95 -10.72 -21.08 2.34
CA VAL A 95 -10.39 -20.35 1.10
C VAL A 95 -9.21 -21.03 0.39
N THR A 96 -9.43 -22.26 -0.07
CA THR A 96 -8.44 -23.04 -0.84
C THR A 96 -8.53 -22.73 -2.33
N ASP A 97 -7.47 -23.05 -3.08
CA ASP A 97 -7.46 -22.93 -4.55
C ASP A 97 -8.65 -23.65 -5.19
N GLN A 98 -9.01 -24.84 -4.68
CA GLN A 98 -10.16 -25.59 -5.17
C GLN A 98 -11.48 -24.85 -4.92
N ALA A 99 -11.65 -24.27 -3.72
CA ALA A 99 -12.86 -23.52 -3.38
C ALA A 99 -12.99 -22.25 -4.21
N LEU A 100 -11.91 -21.50 -4.38
CA LEU A 100 -11.89 -20.29 -5.22
C LEU A 100 -12.17 -20.62 -6.68
N ASN A 101 -11.50 -21.63 -7.23
CA ASN A 101 -11.76 -22.08 -8.60
C ASN A 101 -13.22 -22.50 -8.80
N ALA A 102 -13.82 -23.21 -7.84
CA ALA A 102 -15.22 -23.57 -7.90
C ALA A 102 -16.15 -22.34 -7.94
N GLU A 103 -15.81 -21.26 -7.25
CA GLU A 103 -16.57 -20.00 -7.32
C GLU A 103 -16.36 -19.26 -8.64
N ILE A 104 -15.13 -19.23 -9.17
CA ILE A 104 -14.80 -18.64 -10.47
C ILE A 104 -15.60 -19.33 -11.60
N GLN A 105 -15.67 -20.67 -11.58
CA GLN A 105 -16.39 -21.45 -12.61
C GLN A 105 -17.90 -21.20 -12.64
N LYS A 106 -18.49 -20.62 -11.58
CA LYS A 106 -19.90 -20.22 -11.58
C LYS A 106 -20.16 -18.91 -12.33
N GLY A 107 -19.11 -18.22 -12.77
CA GLY A 107 -19.18 -16.98 -13.53
C GLY A 107 -18.99 -15.70 -12.70
N GLU A 108 -18.75 -14.59 -13.39
CA GLU A 108 -18.37 -13.29 -12.82
C GLU A 108 -19.46 -12.64 -11.95
N TYR A 109 -20.75 -12.89 -12.23
CA TYR A 109 -21.86 -12.24 -11.53
C TYR A 109 -21.94 -12.71 -10.08
N GLY A 110 -21.73 -11.79 -9.14
CA GLY A 110 -21.73 -12.06 -7.70
C GLY A 110 -20.52 -12.86 -7.21
N LEU A 111 -19.47 -13.03 -8.03
CA LEU A 111 -18.25 -13.75 -7.65
C LEU A 111 -17.65 -13.17 -6.36
N LEU A 112 -17.55 -11.84 -6.28
CA LEU A 112 -16.98 -11.15 -5.12
C LEU A 112 -17.75 -11.47 -3.82
N ASP A 113 -19.07 -11.44 -3.86
CA ASP A 113 -19.91 -11.74 -2.69
C ASP A 113 -19.81 -13.21 -2.28
N ARG A 114 -19.71 -14.14 -3.24
CA ARG A 114 -19.51 -15.58 -2.94
C ARG A 114 -18.16 -15.82 -2.26
N VAL A 115 -17.10 -15.21 -2.78
CA VAL A 115 -15.76 -15.30 -2.21
C VAL A 115 -15.69 -14.63 -0.84
N PHE A 116 -16.35 -13.47 -0.67
CA PHE A 116 -16.43 -12.81 0.63
C PHE A 116 -17.07 -13.71 1.71
N ARG A 117 -18.06 -14.54 1.36
CA ARG A 117 -18.61 -15.53 2.31
C ARG A 117 -17.57 -16.57 2.72
N LEU A 118 -16.72 -17.04 1.81
CA LEU A 118 -15.62 -17.94 2.17
C LEU A 118 -14.60 -17.26 3.09
N ILE A 119 -14.32 -15.97 2.86
CA ILE A 119 -13.45 -15.15 3.72
C ILE A 119 -14.00 -15.07 5.16
N VAL A 120 -15.30 -14.81 5.30
CA VAL A 120 -15.98 -14.77 6.61
C VAL A 120 -15.80 -16.11 7.35
N GLU A 121 -16.03 -17.23 6.66
CA GLU A 121 -15.86 -18.56 7.24
C GLU A 121 -14.40 -18.85 7.64
N GLU A 122 -13.43 -18.49 6.80
CA GLU A 122 -12.00 -18.65 7.11
C GLU A 122 -11.60 -17.87 8.38
N ILE A 123 -11.99 -16.60 8.46
CA ILE A 123 -11.62 -15.76 9.61
C ILE A 123 -12.32 -16.25 10.87
N LYS A 124 -13.59 -16.66 10.78
CA LYS A 124 -14.33 -17.24 11.90
C LYS A 124 -13.71 -18.55 12.39
N PHE A 125 -13.23 -19.38 11.47
CA PHE A 125 -12.50 -20.60 11.81
C PHE A 125 -11.18 -20.28 12.51
N ALA A 126 -10.44 -19.27 12.04
CA ALA A 126 -9.18 -18.87 12.63
C ALA A 126 -9.33 -18.17 13.99
N ASP A 127 -10.34 -17.31 14.16
CA ASP A 127 -10.54 -16.49 15.35
C ASP A 127 -12.04 -16.20 15.61
N PRO A 128 -12.77 -17.11 16.29
CA PRO A 128 -14.19 -16.94 16.52
C PRO A 128 -14.51 -15.75 17.45
N ASP A 129 -13.64 -15.48 18.43
CA ASP A 129 -13.83 -14.39 19.39
C ASP A 129 -13.70 -13.03 18.71
N TRP A 130 -12.68 -12.84 17.88
CA TRP A 130 -12.53 -11.62 17.09
C TRP A 130 -13.68 -11.45 16.09
N SER A 131 -14.06 -12.52 15.39
CA SER A 131 -15.18 -12.54 14.45
C SER A 131 -16.49 -12.07 15.10
N GLN A 132 -16.79 -12.58 16.30
CA GLN A 132 -17.97 -12.17 17.07
C GLN A 132 -17.86 -10.69 17.50
N ARG A 133 -16.70 -10.26 17.98
CA ARG A 133 -16.46 -8.89 18.45
C ARG A 133 -16.73 -7.83 17.38
N ILE A 134 -16.39 -8.12 16.12
CA ILE A 134 -16.65 -7.19 15.00
C ILE A 134 -17.97 -7.47 14.26
N ALA A 135 -18.77 -8.43 14.76
CA ALA A 135 -20.00 -8.92 14.13
C ALA A 135 -19.80 -9.34 12.65
N LEU A 136 -18.72 -10.06 12.36
CA LEU A 136 -18.26 -10.36 11.00
C LEU A 136 -19.33 -11.01 10.11
N GLU A 137 -20.13 -11.91 10.65
CA GLU A 137 -21.21 -12.60 9.91
C GLU A 137 -22.30 -11.64 9.41
N SER A 138 -22.45 -10.47 10.01
CA SER A 138 -23.42 -9.45 9.58
C SER A 138 -22.88 -8.53 8.49
N LEU A 139 -21.58 -8.63 8.18
CA LEU A 139 -20.91 -7.76 7.23
C LEU A 139 -20.99 -8.30 5.80
N ASN A 140 -20.72 -7.42 4.85
CA ASN A 140 -20.51 -7.76 3.44
C ASN A 140 -19.23 -7.10 2.94
N VAL A 141 -18.87 -7.35 1.69
CA VAL A 141 -17.63 -6.82 1.10
C VAL A 141 -17.54 -5.28 1.12
N ASP A 142 -18.69 -4.59 1.11
CA ASP A 142 -18.76 -3.12 1.11
C ASP A 142 -18.66 -2.54 2.53
N SER A 143 -19.13 -3.26 3.55
CA SER A 143 -19.13 -2.80 4.95
C SER A 143 -17.92 -3.28 5.77
N PHE A 144 -17.24 -4.34 5.34
CA PHE A 144 -16.14 -4.94 6.09
C PHE A 144 -15.00 -3.96 6.37
N ALA A 145 -14.59 -3.17 5.36
CA ALA A 145 -13.54 -2.17 5.54
C ALA A 145 -13.91 -1.11 6.59
N GLN A 146 -15.18 -0.71 6.66
CA GLN A 146 -15.62 0.25 7.68
C GLN A 146 -15.48 -0.36 9.08
N ALA A 147 -15.90 -1.61 9.28
CA ALA A 147 -15.77 -2.31 10.55
C ALA A 147 -14.29 -2.49 10.95
N TRP A 148 -13.44 -2.88 9.99
CA TRP A 148 -11.99 -3.05 10.19
C TRP A 148 -11.29 -1.79 10.73
N PHE A 149 -11.63 -0.62 10.17
CA PHE A 149 -11.00 0.65 10.56
C PHE A 149 -11.71 1.38 11.70
N ALA A 150 -12.89 0.91 12.16
CA ALA A 150 -13.76 1.65 13.06
C ALA A 150 -13.06 2.04 14.38
N GLU A 151 -12.37 1.09 15.00
CA GLU A 151 -11.69 1.31 16.29
C GLU A 151 -10.51 2.30 16.14
N ARG A 152 -9.71 2.15 15.08
CA ARG A 152 -8.56 3.02 14.81
C ARG A 152 -8.96 4.47 14.51
N LYS A 153 -10.08 4.68 13.82
CA LYS A 153 -10.59 6.03 13.52
C LYS A 153 -10.99 6.82 14.76
N GLN A 154 -11.30 6.14 15.87
CA GLN A 154 -11.78 6.78 17.10
C GLN A 154 -10.66 7.07 18.11
N ARG A 155 -9.41 6.73 17.77
CA ARG A 155 -8.26 6.86 18.67
C ARG A 155 -7.23 7.80 18.08
N ASP A 156 -6.46 8.42 18.95
CA ASP A 156 -5.27 9.17 18.51
C ASP A 156 -4.31 8.20 17.79
N PRO A 157 -3.83 8.56 16.59
CA PRO A 157 -3.02 7.65 15.79
C PRO A 157 -1.68 7.30 16.45
N PHE A 158 -1.07 8.22 17.19
CA PHE A 158 0.19 7.94 17.88
C PHE A 158 -0.03 7.05 19.10
N ASP A 159 -1.09 7.30 19.88
CA ASP A 159 -1.45 6.41 21.01
C ASP A 159 -1.82 5.00 20.52
N TRP A 160 -2.42 4.87 19.33
CA TRP A 160 -2.63 3.58 18.69
C TRP A 160 -1.31 2.91 18.34
N ALA A 161 -0.42 3.64 17.64
CA ALA A 161 0.86 3.11 17.19
C ALA A 161 1.72 2.64 18.36
N GLU A 162 1.74 3.37 19.49
CA GLU A 162 2.46 2.99 20.69
C GLU A 162 1.91 1.69 21.30
N LYS A 163 0.58 1.58 21.49
CA LYS A 163 -0.06 0.36 22.04
C LYS A 163 0.15 -0.84 21.13
N ASN A 164 0.01 -0.63 19.82
CA ASN A 164 0.20 -1.68 18.84
C ASN A 164 1.67 -2.16 18.80
N LEU A 165 2.63 -1.25 18.88
CA LEU A 165 4.05 -1.60 18.99
C LEU A 165 4.32 -2.45 20.23
N GLN A 166 3.77 -2.08 21.39
CA GLN A 166 3.92 -2.86 22.63
C GLN A 166 3.34 -4.27 22.52
N GLU A 167 2.15 -4.42 21.91
CA GLU A 167 1.53 -5.71 21.63
C GLU A 167 2.43 -6.56 20.71
N VAL A 168 2.86 -5.98 19.59
CA VAL A 168 3.65 -6.68 18.57
C VAL A 168 5.01 -7.11 19.10
N GLU A 169 5.72 -6.26 19.84
CA GLU A 169 7.01 -6.63 20.43
C GLU A 169 6.85 -7.73 21.48
N ARG A 170 5.76 -7.72 22.26
CA ARG A 170 5.45 -8.82 23.19
C ARG A 170 5.20 -10.11 22.41
N ASN A 171 4.35 -10.05 21.39
CA ASN A 171 4.02 -11.21 20.56
C ASN A 171 5.25 -11.78 19.85
N LYS A 172 6.17 -10.93 19.35
CA LYS A 172 7.46 -11.35 18.78
C LYS A 172 8.33 -12.09 19.79
N ARG A 173 8.44 -11.60 21.03
CA ARG A 173 9.20 -12.28 22.10
C ARG A 173 8.58 -13.63 22.48
N GLU A 174 7.27 -13.68 22.55
CA GLU A 174 6.51 -14.88 22.96
C GLU A 174 6.26 -15.84 21.80
N LYS A 175 6.63 -15.46 20.56
CA LYS A 175 6.29 -16.18 19.33
C LYS A 175 4.78 -16.45 19.22
N HIS A 176 3.99 -15.47 19.63
CA HIS A 176 2.54 -15.53 19.59
C HIS A 176 2.03 -14.97 18.27
N THR A 177 1.32 -15.80 17.51
CA THR A 177 0.63 -15.40 16.28
C THR A 177 -0.80 -14.99 16.61
N VAL A 178 -1.20 -13.79 16.19
CA VAL A 178 -2.59 -13.33 16.33
C VAL A 178 -3.44 -13.95 15.19
N PRO A 179 -4.41 -14.84 15.49
CA PRO A 179 -5.01 -15.69 14.45
C PRO A 179 -5.75 -14.93 13.35
N TRP A 180 -6.59 -13.94 13.69
CA TRP A 180 -7.29 -13.14 12.68
C TRP A 180 -6.34 -12.31 11.80
N ARG A 181 -5.29 -11.71 12.36
CA ARG A 181 -4.28 -10.94 11.60
C ARG A 181 -3.60 -11.86 10.59
N TYR A 182 -3.25 -13.06 11.03
CA TYR A 182 -2.57 -14.03 10.19
C TYR A 182 -3.49 -14.65 9.12
N ALA A 183 -4.77 -14.82 9.39
CA ALA A 183 -5.75 -15.21 8.38
C ALA A 183 -5.86 -14.16 7.27
N ILE A 184 -6.03 -12.88 7.63
CA ILE A 184 -6.10 -11.78 6.65
C ILE A 184 -4.81 -11.67 5.82
N LEU A 185 -3.65 -11.82 6.47
CA LEU A 185 -2.36 -11.83 5.78
C LEU A 185 -2.25 -12.96 4.75
N ARG A 186 -2.86 -14.12 4.96
CA ARG A 186 -2.81 -15.20 3.96
C ARG A 186 -3.88 -15.08 2.89
N LEU A 187 -5.02 -14.50 3.26
CA LEU A 187 -6.15 -14.28 2.35
C LEU A 187 -5.83 -13.31 1.21
N HIS A 188 -4.92 -12.34 1.38
CA HIS A 188 -4.65 -11.40 0.29
C HIS A 188 -4.06 -12.09 -0.96
N GLU A 189 -3.16 -13.06 -0.78
CA GLU A 189 -2.57 -13.84 -1.87
C GLU A 189 -3.65 -14.68 -2.56
N ALA A 190 -4.40 -15.48 -1.79
CA ALA A 190 -5.43 -16.36 -2.35
C ALA A 190 -6.53 -15.57 -3.08
N VAL A 191 -7.02 -14.47 -2.49
CA VAL A 191 -8.11 -13.66 -3.07
C VAL A 191 -7.62 -12.82 -4.25
N GLN A 192 -6.31 -12.60 -4.43
CA GLN A 192 -5.81 -11.93 -5.63
C GLN A 192 -6.21 -12.68 -6.92
N GLU A 193 -6.25 -14.02 -6.88
CA GLU A 193 -6.56 -14.86 -8.04
C GLU A 193 -7.94 -14.60 -8.65
N ILE A 194 -8.90 -14.07 -7.88
CA ILE A 194 -10.24 -13.77 -8.40
C ILE A 194 -10.31 -12.43 -9.14
N VAL A 195 -9.33 -11.52 -8.95
CA VAL A 195 -9.38 -10.14 -9.46
C VAL A 195 -9.53 -10.08 -10.98
N PRO A 196 -8.81 -10.89 -11.79
CA PRO A 196 -8.99 -10.92 -13.25
C PRO A 196 -10.38 -11.43 -13.70
N HIS A 197 -11.13 -12.08 -12.82
CA HIS A 197 -12.46 -12.65 -13.09
C HIS A 197 -13.62 -11.78 -12.61
N LEU A 198 -13.31 -10.60 -12.04
CA LEU A 198 -14.32 -9.65 -11.60
C LEU A 198 -14.81 -8.81 -12.78
N ASN A 199 -16.13 -8.61 -12.85
CA ASN A 199 -16.71 -7.58 -13.70
C ASN A 199 -16.31 -6.17 -13.19
N GLU A 200 -16.49 -5.14 -14.03
CA GLU A 200 -16.06 -3.77 -13.72
C GLU A 200 -16.70 -3.22 -12.42
N HIS A 201 -17.95 -3.58 -12.15
CA HIS A 201 -18.66 -3.14 -10.94
C HIS A 201 -18.03 -3.75 -9.67
N ASP A 202 -17.82 -5.07 -9.67
CA ASP A 202 -17.24 -5.77 -8.53
C ASP A 202 -15.76 -5.44 -8.35
N HIS A 203 -15.02 -5.16 -9.43
CA HIS A 203 -13.66 -4.64 -9.33
C HIS A 203 -13.63 -3.31 -8.55
N LYS A 204 -14.55 -2.38 -8.83
CA LYS A 204 -14.65 -1.11 -8.08
C LYS A 204 -15.01 -1.34 -6.61
N ARG A 205 -15.93 -2.27 -6.32
CA ARG A 205 -16.28 -2.64 -4.93
C ARG A 205 -15.09 -3.22 -4.19
N PHE A 206 -14.38 -4.16 -4.81
CA PHE A 206 -13.17 -4.76 -4.27
C PHE A 206 -12.11 -3.69 -3.96
N SER A 207 -11.78 -2.82 -4.91
CA SER A 207 -10.79 -1.74 -4.72
C SER A 207 -11.17 -0.76 -3.61
N LYS A 208 -12.47 -0.42 -3.48
CA LYS A 208 -12.96 0.54 -2.47
C LYS A 208 -13.04 -0.06 -1.06
N GLY A 209 -13.31 -1.36 -0.96
CA GLY A 209 -13.50 -2.09 0.28
C GLY A 209 -12.34 -3.02 0.59
N LEU A 210 -12.51 -4.30 0.24
CA LEU A 210 -11.66 -5.41 0.67
C LEU A 210 -10.16 -5.22 0.36
N ALA A 211 -9.79 -4.69 -0.80
CA ALA A 211 -8.39 -4.44 -1.14
C ALA A 211 -7.70 -3.54 -0.12
N ARG A 212 -8.40 -2.55 0.45
CA ARG A 212 -7.84 -1.65 1.47
C ARG A 212 -7.55 -2.36 2.79
N VAL A 213 -8.36 -3.35 3.15
CA VAL A 213 -8.14 -4.18 4.35
C VAL A 213 -6.88 -5.01 4.17
N PHE A 214 -6.74 -5.65 3.01
CA PHE A 214 -5.53 -6.41 2.70
C PHE A 214 -4.29 -5.53 2.68
N ILE A 215 -4.32 -4.39 1.96
CA ILE A 215 -3.21 -3.43 1.91
C ILE A 215 -2.78 -2.98 3.30
N ASP A 216 -3.75 -2.64 4.15
CA ASP A 216 -3.44 -2.20 5.50
C ASP A 216 -2.81 -3.30 6.37
N ASN A 217 -3.13 -4.57 6.14
CA ASN A 217 -2.58 -5.69 6.90
C ASN A 217 -1.22 -6.18 6.38
N TYR A 218 -1.06 -6.37 5.06
CA TYR A 218 0.20 -6.87 4.49
C TYR A 218 1.27 -5.78 4.42
N ALA A 219 0.89 -4.50 4.24
CA ALA A 219 1.82 -3.37 4.24
C ALA A 219 2.06 -2.81 5.66
N ALA A 220 2.18 -3.72 6.63
CA ALA A 220 2.57 -3.39 7.98
C ALA A 220 3.98 -2.77 7.99
N ILE A 221 4.25 -1.88 8.95
CA ILE A 221 5.51 -1.14 9.03
C ILE A 221 6.45 -1.75 10.07
N PRO A 222 7.78 -1.73 9.85
CA PRO A 222 8.73 -2.24 10.82
C PRO A 222 8.58 -1.56 12.18
N SER A 223 8.72 -2.33 13.27
CA SER A 223 8.77 -1.79 14.65
C SER A 223 9.70 -0.58 14.80
N GLU A 224 10.85 -0.60 14.12
CA GLU A 224 11.84 0.48 14.15
C GLU A 224 11.32 1.79 13.52
N SER A 225 10.54 1.70 12.44
CA SER A 225 9.91 2.87 11.83
C SER A 225 8.90 3.51 12.77
N ILE A 226 8.17 2.72 13.56
CA ILE A 226 7.24 3.24 14.58
C ILE A 226 7.99 3.90 15.73
N ARG A 227 9.07 3.29 16.23
CA ARG A 227 9.90 3.90 17.30
C ARG A 227 10.38 5.30 16.89
N ARG A 228 10.89 5.44 15.67
CA ARG A 228 11.35 6.73 15.14
C ARG A 228 10.21 7.73 14.95
N LEU A 229 9.05 7.26 14.49
CA LEU A 229 7.85 8.09 14.39
C LEU A 229 7.42 8.65 15.76
N LEU A 230 7.41 7.79 16.80
CA LEU A 230 7.09 8.20 18.17
C LEU A 230 8.14 9.16 18.75
N ALA A 231 9.43 8.93 18.47
CA ALA A 231 10.51 9.84 18.87
C ALA A 231 10.34 11.25 18.28
N LEU A 232 9.94 11.34 17.00
CA LEU A 232 9.63 12.63 16.37
C LEU A 232 8.38 13.30 16.95
N ARG A 233 7.38 12.51 17.38
CA ARG A 233 6.18 13.02 18.06
C ARG A 233 6.55 13.62 19.41
N GLU A 234 7.34 12.90 20.20
CA GLU A 234 7.83 13.36 21.51
C GLU A 234 8.69 14.63 21.39
N ALA A 235 9.48 14.75 20.32
CA ALA A 235 10.23 15.96 20.00
C ALA A 235 9.35 17.13 19.50
N GLY A 236 8.05 16.92 19.29
CA GLY A 236 7.11 17.93 18.80
C GLY A 236 7.31 18.32 17.34
N ILE A 237 7.92 17.44 16.53
CA ILE A 237 8.29 17.73 15.13
C ILE A 237 7.24 17.20 14.15
N ILE A 238 6.65 16.03 14.44
CA ILE A 238 5.75 15.35 13.51
C ILE A 238 4.30 15.35 13.99
N HIS A 239 3.39 15.55 13.05
CA HIS A 239 1.95 15.56 13.26
C HIS A 239 1.23 14.72 12.21
N ILE A 240 0.01 14.30 12.54
CA ILE A 240 -0.88 13.58 11.64
C ILE A 240 -2.14 14.41 11.43
N LEU A 241 -2.51 14.58 10.16
CA LEU A 241 -3.70 15.32 9.76
C LEU A 241 -4.62 14.41 8.94
N ALA A 242 -5.83 14.19 9.46
CA ALA A 242 -6.93 13.59 8.71
C ALA A 242 -7.57 14.68 7.81
N LEU A 243 -7.28 14.62 6.51
CA LEU A 243 -7.75 15.63 5.54
C LEU A 243 -9.23 15.50 5.19
N GLY A 244 -9.84 14.33 5.42
CA GLY A 244 -11.15 14.01 4.88
C GLY A 244 -11.11 13.58 3.41
N GLU A 245 -12.29 13.34 2.84
CA GLU A 245 -12.44 12.89 1.45
C GLU A 245 -12.27 14.04 0.45
N ASP A 246 -12.74 15.24 0.83
CA ASP A 246 -12.81 16.40 -0.04
C ASP A 246 -11.76 17.45 0.32
N TYR A 247 -10.73 17.56 -0.53
CA TYR A 247 -9.75 18.62 -0.45
C TYR A 247 -9.29 19.06 -1.84
N LYS A 248 -8.84 20.31 -1.95
CA LYS A 248 -8.17 20.85 -3.13
C LYS A 248 -6.70 21.10 -2.82
N MET A 249 -5.83 20.74 -3.77
CA MET A 249 -4.39 20.94 -3.67
C MET A 249 -3.95 21.93 -4.75
N GLU A 250 -3.32 23.01 -4.32
CA GLU A 250 -2.76 24.06 -5.20
C GLU A 250 -1.24 24.08 -5.00
N ILE A 251 -0.50 23.62 -6.01
CA ILE A 251 0.97 23.63 -6.03
C ILE A 251 1.41 24.95 -6.69
N ASN A 252 2.12 25.79 -5.95
CA ASN A 252 2.71 27.03 -6.46
C ASN A 252 4.24 26.95 -6.42
N GLU A 253 4.93 27.89 -7.07
CA GLU A 253 6.40 27.90 -7.11
C GLU A 253 7.07 27.91 -5.73
N SER A 254 6.46 28.61 -4.76
CA SER A 254 7.03 28.81 -3.42
C SER A 254 6.47 27.88 -2.34
N ARG A 255 5.29 27.28 -2.55
CA ARG A 255 4.58 26.48 -1.52
C ARG A 255 3.43 25.68 -2.10
N THR A 256 3.01 24.65 -1.37
CA THR A 256 1.77 23.90 -1.64
C THR A 256 0.70 24.25 -0.61
N VAL A 257 -0.52 24.51 -1.08
CA VAL A 257 -1.68 24.83 -0.23
C VAL A 257 -2.74 23.75 -0.39
N LEU A 258 -3.19 23.18 0.74
CA LEU A 258 -4.34 22.28 0.81
C LEU A 258 -5.53 23.01 1.42
N LYS A 259 -6.68 22.97 0.74
CA LYS A 259 -7.94 23.55 1.21
C LYS A 259 -8.97 22.47 1.42
N THR A 260 -9.52 22.37 2.63
CA THR A 260 -10.74 21.61 2.92
C THR A 260 -11.91 22.60 3.01
N GLU A 261 -13.12 22.11 3.33
CA GLU A 261 -14.27 22.99 3.56
C GLU A 261 -13.99 24.02 4.69
N ASP A 262 -13.38 23.56 5.77
CA ASP A 262 -13.21 24.37 6.98
C ASP A 262 -11.81 24.99 7.14
N ASN A 263 -10.78 24.47 6.47
CA ASN A 263 -9.39 24.78 6.78
C ASN A 263 -8.52 25.01 5.54
N SER A 264 -7.43 25.75 5.72
CA SER A 264 -6.37 25.93 4.73
C SER A 264 -5.01 25.65 5.36
N TYR A 265 -4.27 24.71 4.79
CA TYR A 265 -2.94 24.29 5.25
C TYR A 265 -1.89 24.67 4.21
N SER A 266 -0.76 25.24 4.63
CA SER A 266 0.28 25.75 3.73
C SER A 266 1.63 25.14 4.10
N PHE A 267 2.31 24.55 3.12
CA PHE A 267 3.58 23.86 3.30
C PHE A 267 4.64 24.43 2.36
N ASP A 268 5.82 24.75 2.89
CA ASP A 268 6.95 25.32 2.15
C ASP A 268 7.57 24.26 1.23
N VAL A 269 7.64 23.02 1.72
CA VAL A 269 8.02 21.84 0.96
C VAL A 269 6.90 20.81 1.05
N PHE A 270 6.55 20.19 -0.08
CA PHE A 270 5.49 19.20 -0.13
C PHE A 270 5.94 17.93 -0.85
N ILE A 271 5.63 16.77 -0.29
CA ILE A 271 6.04 15.46 -0.79
C ILE A 271 4.79 14.59 -0.97
N ASP A 272 4.52 14.15 -2.20
CA ASP A 272 3.43 13.21 -2.48
C ASP A 272 3.89 11.76 -2.27
N ALA A 273 3.55 11.18 -1.11
CA ALA A 273 3.94 9.83 -0.71
C ALA A 273 2.79 8.81 -0.82
N ARG A 274 1.79 9.03 -1.69
CA ARG A 274 0.63 8.14 -1.87
C ARG A 274 0.92 6.83 -2.60
N GLY A 275 2.19 6.55 -2.89
CA GLY A 275 2.63 5.38 -3.63
C GLY A 275 2.38 5.48 -5.14
N GLN A 276 2.72 4.40 -5.85
CA GLN A 276 2.58 4.32 -7.29
C GLN A 276 1.12 4.04 -7.67
N ARG A 277 0.69 4.57 -8.81
CA ARG A 277 -0.66 4.35 -9.36
C ARG A 277 -0.58 3.46 -10.58
N PRO A 278 -1.60 2.63 -10.86
CA PRO A 278 -1.66 1.86 -12.09
C PRO A 278 -1.52 2.79 -13.32
N LEU A 279 -0.60 2.46 -14.22
CA LEU A 279 -0.34 3.21 -15.46
C LEU A 279 -1.05 2.59 -16.65
N LYS A 280 -1.48 3.45 -17.58
CA LYS A 280 -2.16 3.05 -18.82
C LYS A 280 -1.24 3.25 -20.02
N VAL A 281 -1.65 2.73 -21.18
CA VAL A 281 -0.91 2.90 -22.44
C VAL A 281 -0.53 4.37 -22.70
N LYS A 282 -1.43 5.32 -22.40
CA LYS A 282 -1.17 6.77 -22.55
C LYS A 282 0.02 7.29 -21.74
N ASP A 283 0.40 6.60 -20.66
CA ASP A 283 1.44 7.01 -19.72
C ASP A 283 2.83 6.45 -20.10
N ILE A 284 2.92 5.66 -21.18
CA ILE A 284 4.18 5.07 -21.64
C ILE A 284 5.17 6.17 -22.05
N PRO A 285 6.37 6.25 -21.44
CA PRO A 285 7.30 7.36 -21.69
C PRO A 285 7.96 7.29 -23.08
N PHE A 286 7.88 6.16 -23.79
CA PHE A 286 8.46 5.95 -25.12
C PHE A 286 7.43 6.22 -26.24
N PRO A 287 7.54 7.30 -27.02
CA PRO A 287 6.49 7.70 -27.97
C PRO A 287 6.17 6.64 -29.03
N GLY A 288 7.19 5.99 -29.61
CA GLY A 288 6.98 4.96 -30.63
C GLY A 288 6.26 3.71 -30.10
N LEU A 289 6.65 3.24 -28.92
CA LEU A 289 5.97 2.12 -28.25
C LEU A 289 4.54 2.48 -27.86
N ARG A 290 4.33 3.71 -27.37
CA ARG A 290 3.00 4.24 -27.03
C ARG A 290 2.09 4.22 -28.24
N GLU A 291 2.54 4.73 -29.38
CA GLU A 291 1.75 4.76 -30.61
C GLU A 291 1.38 3.34 -31.09
N GLN A 292 2.33 2.39 -31.01
CA GLN A 292 2.09 1.00 -31.37
C GLN A 292 1.03 0.35 -30.49
N LEU A 293 1.07 0.57 -29.17
CA LEU A 293 0.08 0.02 -28.24
C LEU A 293 -1.27 0.73 -28.34
N GLN A 294 -1.31 2.04 -28.59
CA GLN A 294 -2.57 2.76 -28.80
C GLN A 294 -3.37 2.22 -29.99
N LYS A 295 -2.69 1.67 -31.01
CA LYS A 295 -3.34 1.05 -32.17
C LYS A 295 -4.05 -0.27 -31.87
N THR A 296 -3.78 -0.92 -30.73
CA THR A 296 -4.51 -2.14 -30.33
C THR A 296 -5.91 -1.81 -29.80
N GLY A 297 -6.12 -0.57 -29.33
CA GLY A 297 -7.36 -0.11 -28.73
C GLY A 297 -7.48 -0.38 -27.23
N ASP A 298 -6.50 -1.05 -26.63
CA ASP A 298 -6.50 -1.34 -25.19
C ASP A 298 -5.99 -0.15 -24.37
N GLU A 299 -6.67 0.15 -23.25
CA GLU A 299 -6.17 1.15 -22.31
C GLU A 299 -5.04 0.61 -21.42
N ILE A 300 -5.01 -0.71 -21.20
CA ILE A 300 -4.07 -1.41 -20.33
C ILE A 300 -3.27 -2.37 -21.20
N PRO A 301 -1.91 -2.33 -21.16
CA PRO A 301 -1.09 -3.28 -21.89
C PRO A 301 -1.40 -4.73 -21.49
N ASP A 302 -1.55 -5.61 -22.48
CA ASP A 302 -1.72 -7.04 -22.22
C ASP A 302 -0.36 -7.71 -22.01
N VAL A 303 -0.20 -8.33 -20.84
CA VAL A 303 1.08 -8.84 -20.33
C VAL A 303 0.93 -10.33 -19.97
N GLY A 304 1.82 -11.16 -20.53
CA GLY A 304 1.86 -12.60 -20.30
C GLY A 304 2.43 -12.99 -18.93
N GLU A 305 2.43 -14.28 -18.61
CA GLU A 305 3.04 -14.82 -17.37
C GLU A 305 4.56 -14.56 -17.28
N ASP A 306 5.19 -14.35 -18.43
CA ASP A 306 6.61 -14.02 -18.56
C ASP A 306 6.86 -12.50 -18.53
N TYR A 307 5.81 -11.73 -18.22
CA TYR A 307 5.77 -10.28 -18.18
C TYR A 307 6.04 -9.60 -19.52
N THR A 308 5.99 -10.32 -20.64
CA THR A 308 6.13 -9.74 -21.97
C THR A 308 4.81 -9.28 -22.57
N LEU A 309 4.87 -8.21 -23.36
CA LEU A 309 3.72 -7.71 -24.11
C LEU A 309 3.19 -8.80 -25.06
N GLN A 310 1.88 -8.97 -25.06
CA GLN A 310 1.17 -9.92 -25.95
C GLN A 310 0.68 -9.25 -27.23
N GLN A 311 0.61 -7.93 -27.27
CA GLN A 311 0.20 -7.14 -28.43
C GLN A 311 1.02 -5.84 -28.53
N PRO A 312 1.10 -5.23 -29.73
CA PRO A 312 0.78 -5.82 -31.04
C PRO A 312 1.78 -6.91 -31.47
N GLU A 313 1.41 -7.72 -32.47
CA GLU A 313 2.19 -8.85 -33.00
C GLU A 313 3.67 -8.51 -33.25
N ASP A 314 3.95 -7.34 -33.82
CA ASP A 314 5.30 -6.90 -34.19
C ASP A 314 6.27 -6.75 -33.01
N ILE A 315 5.74 -6.58 -31.79
CA ILE A 315 6.52 -6.43 -30.54
C ILE A 315 6.22 -7.51 -29.51
N ARG A 316 5.35 -8.47 -29.82
CA ARG A 316 5.00 -9.57 -28.92
C ARG A 316 6.26 -10.29 -28.45
N GLY A 317 6.40 -10.48 -27.14
CA GLY A 317 7.55 -11.16 -26.55
C GLY A 317 8.87 -10.39 -26.56
N ARG A 318 8.90 -9.16 -27.11
CA ARG A 318 10.15 -8.36 -27.26
C ARG A 318 10.34 -7.32 -26.16
N VAL A 319 9.25 -6.89 -25.54
CA VAL A 319 9.24 -5.86 -24.50
C VAL A 319 8.56 -6.42 -23.27
N ALA A 320 9.21 -6.30 -22.12
CA ALA A 320 8.70 -6.78 -20.85
C ALA A 320 8.32 -5.62 -19.91
N PHE A 321 7.17 -5.75 -19.25
CA PHE A 321 6.60 -4.77 -18.32
C PHE A 321 6.68 -5.34 -16.90
N GLY A 322 7.88 -5.26 -16.30
CA GLY A 322 8.11 -5.75 -14.92
C GLY A 322 7.94 -4.69 -13.82
N ALA A 323 7.69 -3.43 -14.17
CA ALA A 323 7.51 -2.39 -13.17
C ALA A 323 6.08 -2.42 -12.59
N LEU A 324 5.98 -2.31 -11.25
CA LEU A 324 4.73 -2.42 -10.49
C LEU A 324 3.52 -1.67 -11.09
N PRO A 325 3.64 -0.42 -11.57
CA PRO A 325 2.47 0.32 -12.08
C PRO A 325 1.77 -0.33 -13.27
N TRP A 326 2.47 -1.17 -14.02
CA TRP A 326 1.91 -1.88 -15.16
C TRP A 326 1.13 -3.13 -14.76
N LEU A 327 1.42 -3.67 -13.57
CA LEU A 327 0.88 -4.95 -13.06
C LEU A 327 -0.24 -4.76 -12.03
N MET A 328 -0.34 -3.57 -11.43
CA MET A 328 -1.31 -3.29 -10.36
C MET A 328 -2.80 -3.31 -10.82
N HIS A 329 -3.09 -3.44 -12.11
CA HIS A 329 -4.48 -3.52 -12.60
C HIS A 329 -5.11 -4.88 -12.29
N ASP A 330 -4.36 -5.97 -12.40
CA ASP A 330 -4.81 -7.33 -12.17
C ASP A 330 -4.09 -8.01 -11.00
N GLN A 331 -2.95 -7.47 -10.57
CA GLN A 331 -2.20 -7.92 -9.40
C GLN A 331 -2.05 -6.78 -8.37
N PRO A 332 -3.11 -6.45 -7.63
CA PRO A 332 -3.11 -5.33 -6.69
C PRO A 332 -2.08 -5.44 -5.56
N PHE A 333 -1.59 -6.66 -5.25
CA PHE A 333 -0.66 -6.92 -4.15
C PHE A 333 0.74 -7.35 -4.62
N VAL A 334 1.08 -7.12 -5.89
CA VAL A 334 2.40 -7.41 -6.49
C VAL A 334 3.59 -6.64 -5.88
N GLN A 335 3.33 -5.86 -4.83
CA GLN A 335 4.28 -4.95 -4.21
C GLN A 335 5.10 -5.70 -3.14
N GLY A 336 6.30 -6.17 -3.50
CA GLY A 336 7.18 -6.83 -2.55
C GLY A 336 8.50 -7.27 -3.16
N LEU A 337 9.52 -7.48 -2.31
CA LEU A 337 10.84 -7.95 -2.77
C LEU A 337 10.79 -9.36 -3.34
N THR A 338 9.94 -10.23 -2.79
CA THR A 338 9.70 -11.59 -3.30
C THR A 338 9.07 -11.55 -4.69
N ALA A 339 7.99 -10.78 -4.86
CA ALA A 339 7.37 -10.55 -6.17
C ALA A 339 8.38 -9.95 -7.18
N CYS A 340 9.20 -8.98 -6.78
CA CYS A 340 10.25 -8.45 -7.66
C CYS A 340 11.25 -9.52 -8.12
N ALA A 341 11.64 -10.44 -7.23
CA ALA A 341 12.52 -11.55 -7.59
C ALA A 341 11.86 -12.54 -8.57
N GLU A 342 10.59 -12.89 -8.32
CA GLU A 342 9.80 -13.79 -9.19
C GLU A 342 9.56 -13.19 -10.58
N ILE A 343 9.20 -11.90 -10.65
CA ILE A 343 9.06 -11.14 -11.90
C ILE A 343 10.39 -11.15 -12.67
N GLY A 344 11.49 -10.83 -11.99
CA GLY A 344 12.83 -10.82 -12.59
C GLY A 344 13.22 -12.19 -13.15
N GLU A 345 12.93 -13.26 -12.41
CA GLU A 345 13.20 -14.64 -12.84
C GLU A 345 12.36 -15.04 -14.05
N ALA A 346 11.06 -14.71 -14.05
CA ALA A 346 10.15 -14.97 -15.16
C ALA A 346 10.60 -14.24 -16.45
N MET A 347 10.93 -12.95 -16.34
CA MET A 347 11.47 -12.15 -17.44
C MET A 347 12.80 -12.71 -17.96
N ALA A 348 13.70 -13.13 -17.08
CA ALA A 348 14.98 -13.74 -17.49
C ALA A 348 14.77 -15.05 -18.26
N ARG A 349 13.82 -15.90 -17.82
CA ARG A 349 13.45 -17.12 -18.55
C ARG A 349 12.90 -16.80 -19.94
N ALA A 350 12.08 -15.76 -20.08
CA ALA A 350 11.50 -15.32 -21.36
C ALA A 350 12.59 -14.96 -22.39
N VAL A 351 13.67 -14.32 -21.94
CA VAL A 351 14.80 -13.95 -22.81
C VAL A 351 15.55 -15.19 -23.32
N VAL A 352 15.72 -16.21 -22.48
CA VAL A 352 16.44 -17.45 -22.83
C VAL A 352 15.59 -18.39 -23.67
N LYS A 353 14.29 -18.45 -23.39
CA LYS A 353 13.29 -19.27 -24.10
C LYS A 353 12.00 -18.44 -24.24
N PRO A 354 11.77 -17.78 -25.39
CA PRO A 354 10.55 -17.02 -25.62
C PRO A 354 9.31 -17.90 -25.37
N ALA A 355 8.40 -17.44 -24.51
CA ALA A 355 7.19 -18.19 -24.20
C ALA A 355 6.33 -18.38 -25.46
N SER A 356 5.81 -19.59 -25.65
CA SER A 356 4.97 -19.96 -26.80
C SER A 356 3.47 -19.77 -26.53
N ARG A 357 3.07 -19.29 -25.34
CA ARG A 357 1.66 -19.20 -24.93
C ARG A 357 1.29 -17.81 -24.42
N ALA A 358 0.26 -17.24 -25.05
CA ALA A 358 -0.43 -16.05 -24.59
C ALA A 358 -1.30 -16.36 -23.37
N ARG A 359 -1.42 -15.37 -22.47
CA ARG A 359 -2.39 -15.39 -21.36
C ARG A 359 -3.80 -15.32 -21.97
N ARG A 360 -4.62 -16.35 -21.74
CA ARG A 360 -6.03 -16.33 -22.17
C ARG A 360 -6.81 -15.40 -21.25
N ARG A 361 -7.30 -14.28 -21.76
CA ARG A 361 -8.61 -13.75 -21.32
C ARG A 361 -9.66 -14.72 -21.83
N LEU A 362 -10.46 -15.30 -20.93
CA LEU A 362 -11.70 -15.99 -21.26
C LEU A 362 -12.86 -15.04 -20.96
#